data_AF-A0A2U9K831-F1
#
_entry.id   AF-A0A2U9K831-F1
#
_cell.length_a   1.000
_cell.length_b   1.000
_cell.length_c   1.000
_cell.angle_alpha   90.00
_cell.angle_beta   90.00
_cell.angle_gamma   90.00
#
_symmetry.space_group_name_H-M   'P 1'
#
loop_
_entity.id
_entity.type
_entity.pdbx_description
1 polymer ?
#
loop_
_entity_poly.entity_id
_entity_poly.type
_entity_poly.pdbx_seq_one_letter_code
_entity_poly.pdbx_strand_id
1 'polypeptide(L)'
;RSSGRGDSVTPTGSVPSVGPNRMSYFLDVHGPSEPIETACSSSLVAMHRGVISIERGECDMAVVGGINTMVIPDGHISFSKSGMLSVEGRCKTFSDRADGYARGEGVGMLVLKRLSAAERDGDHVYGVIRATAENHGGRSNSLTAPNPKAQAALIRRAYSAAGIDPRTVGYIETHGTGTR
;
A
#
# COMPACT_ATOMS: atom_id res chain seq x y z
N ARG A 1 31.29 27.70 -22.20
CA ARG A 1 30.01 28.45 -22.25
C ARG A 1 29.12 27.91 -21.15
N SER A 2 29.08 28.62 -20.02
CA SER A 2 28.18 28.37 -18.90
C SER A 2 26.77 28.82 -19.30
N SER A 3 25.86 27.87 -19.46
CA SER A 3 24.43 28.12 -19.65
C SER A 3 23.68 27.56 -18.44
N GLY A 4 22.79 28.39 -17.89
CA GLY A 4 22.10 28.21 -16.62
C GLY A 4 21.57 26.80 -16.36
N ARG A 5 21.98 26.25 -15.23
CA ARG A 5 21.38 25.11 -14.57
C ARG A 5 20.06 25.60 -13.95
N GLY A 6 19.06 25.84 -14.79
CA GLY A 6 17.67 25.86 -14.32
C GLY A 6 17.32 24.44 -13.91
N ASP A 7 16.72 24.29 -12.74
CA ASP A 7 16.33 23.01 -12.14
C ASP A 7 15.45 22.20 -13.11
N SER A 8 16.06 21.39 -13.97
CA SER A 8 15.35 20.49 -14.84
C SER A 8 14.90 19.29 -14.01
N VAL A 9 13.71 19.40 -13.43
CA VAL A 9 12.93 18.22 -13.07
C VAL A 9 12.73 17.46 -14.37
N THR A 10 13.59 16.47 -14.61
CA THR A 10 13.47 15.61 -15.78
C THR A 10 12.11 14.93 -15.64
N PRO A 11 11.27 14.85 -16.68
CA PRO A 11 9.95 14.19 -16.58
C PRO A 11 10.04 12.77 -16.02
N THR A 12 11.17 12.09 -16.25
CA THR A 12 11.45 10.75 -15.73
C THR A 12 11.85 10.71 -14.25
N GLY A 13 12.09 11.85 -13.61
CA GLY A 13 12.52 11.95 -12.21
C GLY A 13 11.35 12.01 -11.21
N SER A 14 10.17 12.44 -11.63
CA SER A 14 9.04 12.72 -10.72
C SER A 14 7.70 12.10 -11.11
N VAL A 15 7.55 11.57 -12.34
CA VAL A 15 6.28 10.95 -12.76
C VAL A 15 6.10 9.59 -12.08
N PRO A 16 4.96 9.32 -11.40
CA PRO A 16 4.77 8.09 -10.62
C PRO A 16 4.98 6.78 -11.40
N SER A 17 4.62 6.75 -12.69
CA SER A 17 4.80 5.56 -13.54
C SER A 17 6.25 5.15 -13.70
N VAL A 18 7.19 6.08 -13.51
CA VAL A 18 8.61 5.82 -13.68
C VAL A 18 9.18 5.01 -12.52
N GLY A 19 8.57 5.05 -11.33
CA GLY A 19 9.02 4.25 -10.18
C GLY A 19 9.13 2.75 -10.51
N PRO A 20 8.01 2.07 -10.79
CA PRO A 20 8.02 0.65 -11.18
C PRO A 20 8.73 0.43 -12.52
N ASN A 21 8.51 1.28 -13.52
CA ASN A 21 9.12 1.11 -14.85
C ASN A 21 10.65 1.21 -14.84
N ARG A 22 11.23 1.97 -13.90
CA ARG A 22 12.68 2.06 -13.72
C ARG A 22 13.25 0.76 -13.17
N MET A 23 12.54 0.07 -12.28
CA MET A 23 12.92 -1.28 -11.85
C MET A 23 12.83 -2.26 -13.01
N SER A 24 11.74 -2.22 -13.76
CA SER A 24 11.53 -3.11 -14.91
C SER A 24 12.61 -2.94 -15.98
N TYR A 25 12.95 -1.69 -16.30
CA TYR A 25 14.06 -1.36 -17.20
C TYR A 25 15.41 -1.85 -16.68
N PHE A 26 15.70 -1.63 -15.39
CA PHE A 26 17.00 -2.00 -14.80
C PHE A 26 17.20 -3.52 -14.71
N LEU A 27 16.13 -4.26 -14.40
CA LEU A 27 16.15 -5.72 -14.23
C LEU A 27 15.88 -6.48 -15.54
N ASP A 28 15.58 -5.77 -16.63
CA ASP A 28 15.16 -6.34 -17.92
C ASP A 28 13.99 -7.33 -17.79
N VAL A 29 12.96 -6.93 -17.04
CA VAL A 29 11.72 -7.72 -16.88
C VAL A 29 10.59 -7.13 -17.71
N HIS A 30 9.78 -8.00 -18.31
CA HIS A 30 8.78 -7.62 -19.33
C HIS A 30 7.32 -7.86 -18.91
N GLY A 31 7.06 -8.13 -17.63
CA GLY A 31 5.71 -8.26 -17.09
C GLY A 31 5.01 -6.92 -16.88
N PRO A 32 3.77 -6.92 -16.33
CA PRO A 32 3.06 -5.71 -15.95
C PRO A 32 3.89 -4.83 -14.99
N SER A 33 3.85 -3.51 -15.20
CA SER A 33 4.64 -2.55 -14.44
C SER A 33 3.86 -1.24 -14.32
N GLU A 34 3.25 -1.00 -13.14
CA GLU A 34 2.30 0.10 -12.95
C GLU A 34 2.41 0.74 -11.57
N PRO A 35 2.20 2.06 -11.46
CA PRO A 35 2.05 2.72 -10.17
C PRO A 35 0.63 2.52 -9.63
N ILE A 36 0.50 2.33 -8.32
CA ILE A 36 -0.80 2.26 -7.64
C ILE A 36 -0.92 3.41 -6.65
N GLU A 37 -1.95 4.24 -6.82
CA GLU A 37 -2.28 5.36 -5.94
C GLU A 37 -3.73 5.22 -5.45
N THR A 38 -3.88 4.73 -4.21
CA THR A 38 -5.14 4.63 -3.47
C THR A 38 -5.01 5.23 -2.06
N ALA A 39 -4.13 6.23 -1.91
CA ALA A 39 -3.73 6.85 -0.66
C ALA A 39 -3.14 5.83 0.34
N CYS A 40 -3.68 5.75 1.55
CA CYS A 40 -3.12 4.93 2.62
C CYS A 40 -3.14 3.42 2.33
N SER A 41 -3.93 2.96 1.35
CA SER A 41 -4.01 1.54 0.95
C SER A 41 -3.10 1.16 -0.22
N SER A 42 -2.35 2.10 -0.81
CA SER A 42 -1.60 1.90 -2.06
C SER A 42 -0.73 0.64 -2.07
N SER A 43 0.03 0.38 -1.00
CA SER A 43 0.90 -0.80 -0.92
C SER A 43 0.13 -2.12 -0.85
N LEU A 44 -0.99 -2.16 -0.13
CA LEU A 44 -1.85 -3.35 -0.05
C LEU A 44 -2.62 -3.58 -1.35
N VAL A 45 -3.01 -2.52 -2.06
CA VAL A 45 -3.63 -2.63 -3.39
C VAL A 45 -2.59 -3.08 -4.43
N ALA A 46 -1.35 -2.60 -4.37
CA ALA A 46 -0.25 -3.11 -5.20
C ALA A 46 -0.01 -4.62 -4.96
N MET A 47 -0.02 -5.05 -3.70
CA MET A 47 0.05 -6.47 -3.35
C MET A 47 -1.16 -7.26 -3.89
N HIS A 48 -2.38 -6.73 -3.75
CA HIS A 48 -3.59 -7.34 -4.33
C HIS A 48 -3.47 -7.51 -5.85
N ARG A 49 -3.02 -6.48 -6.58
CA ARG A 49 -2.80 -6.55 -8.04
C ARG A 49 -1.75 -7.59 -8.40
N GLY A 50 -0.61 -7.62 -7.70
CA GLY A 50 0.43 -8.63 -7.93
C GLY A 50 -0.07 -10.06 -7.71
N VAL A 51 -0.87 -10.31 -6.66
CA VAL A 51 -1.51 -11.62 -6.43
C VAL A 51 -2.43 -11.99 -7.60
N ILE A 52 -3.29 -11.06 -8.05
CA ILE A 52 -4.22 -11.31 -9.15
C ILE A 52 -3.50 -11.56 -10.47
N SER A 53 -2.45 -10.80 -10.79
CA SER A 53 -1.66 -11.01 -12.02
C SER A 53 -0.94 -12.35 -12.01
N ILE A 54 -0.40 -12.75 -10.85
CA ILE A 54 0.17 -14.10 -10.70
C ILE A 54 -0.93 -15.14 -10.89
N GLU A 55 -2.07 -15.03 -10.21
CA GLU A 55 -3.17 -16.00 -10.31
C GLU A 55 -3.64 -16.20 -11.75
N ARG A 56 -3.82 -15.10 -12.50
CA ARG A 56 -4.24 -15.07 -13.90
C ARG A 56 -3.16 -15.52 -14.89
N GLY A 57 -1.92 -15.71 -14.45
CA GLY A 57 -0.81 -16.08 -15.32
C GLY A 57 -0.32 -14.92 -16.20
N GLU A 58 -0.59 -13.68 -15.82
CA GLU A 58 -0.02 -12.49 -16.47
C GLU A 58 1.47 -12.32 -16.10
N CYS A 59 1.89 -12.87 -14.96
CA CYS A 59 3.28 -13.02 -14.56
C CYS A 59 3.48 -14.24 -13.64
N ASP A 60 4.72 -14.73 -13.52
CA ASP A 60 5.06 -15.83 -12.60
C ASP A 60 5.56 -15.34 -11.23
N MET A 61 6.04 -14.10 -11.20
CA MET A 61 6.59 -13.42 -10.03
C MET A 61 6.20 -11.94 -10.09
N ALA A 62 5.98 -11.32 -8.93
CA ALA A 62 5.67 -9.90 -8.83
C ALA A 62 6.52 -9.23 -7.75
N VAL A 63 7.10 -8.08 -8.06
CA VAL A 63 7.68 -7.16 -7.07
C VAL A 63 6.60 -6.15 -6.70
N VAL A 64 6.14 -6.17 -5.46
CA VAL A 64 5.05 -5.31 -4.96
C VAL A 64 5.50 -4.54 -3.73
N GLY A 65 4.92 -3.38 -3.48
CA GLY A 65 5.29 -2.60 -2.32
C GLY A 65 4.79 -1.18 -2.35
N GLY A 66 5.42 -0.32 -1.56
CA GLY A 66 5.11 1.09 -1.51
C GLY A 66 6.28 1.92 -1.01
N ILE A 67 6.27 3.18 -1.42
CA ILE A 67 7.22 4.20 -0.97
C ILE A 67 6.43 5.45 -0.57
N ASN A 68 6.82 6.07 0.53
CA ASN A 68 6.34 7.38 0.94
C ASN A 68 7.52 8.24 1.38
N THR A 69 7.67 9.40 0.76
CA THR A 69 8.65 10.43 1.14
C THR A 69 7.96 11.79 1.24
N MET A 70 8.43 12.61 2.17
CA MET A 70 7.93 13.93 2.53
C MET A 70 8.97 14.98 2.13
N VAL A 71 9.11 15.19 0.82
CA VAL A 71 10.13 16.07 0.25
C VAL A 71 9.84 17.55 0.50
N ILE A 72 8.57 17.94 0.57
CA ILE A 72 8.11 19.32 0.79
C ILE A 72 7.07 19.39 1.92
N PRO A 73 6.99 20.52 2.66
CA PRO A 73 6.15 20.64 3.85
C PRO A 73 4.65 20.76 3.53
N ASP A 74 4.27 21.10 2.31
CA ASP A 74 2.90 21.43 1.88
C ASP A 74 1.87 20.38 2.28
N GLY A 75 2.21 19.09 2.10
CA GLY A 75 1.34 17.99 2.51
C GLY A 75 1.13 17.97 4.04
N HIS A 76 2.20 18.19 4.82
CA HIS A 76 2.11 18.24 6.28
C HIS A 76 1.25 19.43 6.74
N ILE A 77 1.46 20.61 6.16
CA ILE A 77 0.66 21.81 6.44
C ILE A 77 -0.81 21.57 6.12
N SER A 78 -1.09 20.94 4.97
CA SER A 78 -2.46 20.68 4.52
C SER A 78 -3.19 19.70 5.45
N PHE A 79 -2.54 18.59 5.84
CA PHE A 79 -3.13 17.63 6.78
C PHE A 79 -3.26 18.18 8.20
N SER A 80 -2.36 19.08 8.61
CA SER A 80 -2.48 19.79 9.88
C SER A 80 -3.72 20.71 9.88
N LYS A 81 -3.91 21.51 8.82
CA LYS A 81 -5.08 22.39 8.66
C LYS A 81 -6.41 21.64 8.55
N SER A 82 -6.41 20.40 8.04
CA SER A 82 -7.61 19.56 8.01
C SER A 82 -7.89 18.84 9.32
N GLY A 83 -7.07 19.02 10.36
CA GLY A 83 -7.25 18.40 11.67
C GLY A 83 -6.96 16.89 11.68
N MET A 84 -6.20 16.38 10.72
CA MET A 84 -5.90 14.95 10.61
C MET A 84 -4.65 14.53 11.39
N LEU A 85 -3.76 15.46 11.71
CA LEU A 85 -2.49 15.17 12.39
C LEU A 85 -2.59 15.33 13.90
N SER A 86 -1.96 14.41 14.63
CA SER A 86 -1.77 14.55 16.08
C SER A 86 -0.82 15.71 16.37
N VAL A 87 -1.17 16.56 17.35
CA VAL A 87 -0.31 17.66 17.81
C VAL A 87 0.99 17.13 18.44
N GLU A 88 0.91 15.96 19.07
CA GLU A 88 2.06 15.28 19.68
C GLU A 88 2.90 14.50 18.65
N GLY A 89 2.46 14.42 17.38
CA GLY A 89 3.14 13.68 16.34
C GLY A 89 3.21 12.17 16.62
N ARG A 90 2.18 11.61 17.28
CA ARG A 90 2.10 10.17 17.61
C ARG A 90 0.75 9.57 17.26
N CYS A 91 0.74 8.38 16.65
CA CYS A 91 -0.47 7.59 16.51
C CYS A 91 -0.83 6.96 17.87
N LYS A 92 -1.84 7.50 18.54
CA LYS A 92 -2.34 7.00 19.83
C LYS A 92 -3.46 5.97 19.63
N THR A 93 -3.16 4.92 18.87
CA THR A 93 -4.15 3.92 18.42
C THR A 93 -4.85 3.25 19.60
N PHE A 94 -6.18 3.21 19.56
CA PHE A 94 -7.06 2.69 20.62
C PHE A 94 -7.04 3.43 21.97
N SER A 95 -6.34 4.57 22.08
CA SER A 95 -6.40 5.42 23.26
C SER A 95 -7.60 6.36 23.20
N ASP A 96 -8.21 6.61 24.35
CA ASP A 96 -9.16 7.71 24.60
C ASP A 96 -8.58 9.11 24.28
N ARG A 97 -7.25 9.24 24.26
CA ARG A 97 -6.51 10.46 23.91
C ARG A 97 -6.14 10.54 22.42
N ALA A 98 -6.68 9.66 21.57
CA ALA A 98 -6.56 9.75 20.12
C ALA A 98 -6.98 11.12 19.59
N ASP A 99 -6.12 11.73 18.76
CA ASP A 99 -6.28 13.09 18.24
C ASP A 99 -5.76 13.27 16.81
N GLY A 100 -5.44 12.18 16.11
CA GLY A 100 -4.89 12.20 14.76
C GLY A 100 -3.71 11.26 14.59
N TYR A 101 -3.18 11.21 13.37
CA TYR A 101 -2.04 10.36 13.03
C TYR A 101 -0.73 11.15 12.95
N ALA A 102 0.38 10.43 13.04
CA ALA A 102 1.72 10.95 12.75
C ALA A 102 2.13 10.55 11.33
N ARG A 103 2.67 11.49 10.55
CA ARG A 103 3.21 11.15 9.23
C ARG A 103 4.58 10.47 9.38
N GLY A 104 4.80 9.41 8.62
CA GLY A 104 6.08 8.71 8.55
C GLY A 104 6.53 8.54 7.10
N GLU A 105 7.84 8.38 6.90
CA GLU A 105 8.43 8.02 5.60
C GLU A 105 8.87 6.56 5.62
N GLY A 106 8.97 5.95 4.45
CA GLY A 106 9.46 4.59 4.36
C GLY A 106 9.33 4.00 2.97
N VAL A 107 10.04 2.89 2.77
CA VAL A 107 9.93 2.03 1.60
C VAL A 107 9.84 0.58 2.07
N GLY A 108 8.95 -0.19 1.47
CA GLY A 108 8.80 -1.62 1.73
C GLY A 108 8.44 -2.35 0.46
N MET A 109 9.17 -3.41 0.15
CA MET A 109 9.01 -4.21 -1.07
C MET A 109 8.97 -5.69 -0.71
N LEU A 110 8.15 -6.46 -1.44
CA LEU A 110 8.00 -7.90 -1.34
C LEU A 110 8.14 -8.51 -2.73
N VAL A 111 8.71 -9.71 -2.78
CA VAL A 111 8.71 -10.56 -3.97
C VAL A 111 7.68 -11.66 -3.76
N LEU A 112 6.72 -11.77 -4.67
CA LEU A 112 5.65 -12.75 -4.63
C LEU A 112 5.83 -13.79 -5.73
N LYS A 113 5.52 -15.05 -5.41
CA LYS A 113 5.42 -16.17 -6.35
C LYS A 113 4.24 -17.05 -5.94
N ARG A 114 3.78 -17.92 -6.84
CA ARG A 114 2.95 -19.06 -6.43
C ARG A 114 3.76 -19.92 -5.46
N LEU A 115 3.13 -20.39 -4.39
CA LEU A 115 3.81 -21.21 -3.36
C LEU A 115 4.49 -22.44 -3.99
N SER A 116 3.80 -23.15 -4.87
CA SER A 116 4.36 -24.32 -5.56
C SER A 116 5.59 -23.99 -6.43
N ALA A 117 5.67 -22.79 -6.99
CA ALA A 117 6.83 -22.35 -7.75
C ALA A 117 7.99 -21.99 -6.81
N ALA A 118 7.71 -21.33 -5.67
CA ALA A 118 8.73 -21.05 -4.66
C ALA A 118 9.33 -22.34 -4.08
N GLU A 119 8.49 -23.34 -3.77
CA GLU A 119 8.92 -24.65 -3.27
C GLU A 119 9.75 -25.41 -4.30
N ARG A 120 9.30 -25.45 -5.56
CA ARG A 120 10.03 -26.09 -6.67
C ARG A 120 11.41 -25.46 -6.87
N ASP A 121 11.50 -24.14 -6.78
CA ASP A 121 12.73 -23.40 -7.03
C ASP A 121 13.65 -23.34 -5.78
N GLY A 122 13.19 -23.88 -4.64
CA GLY A 122 13.96 -23.90 -3.39
C GLY A 122 14.05 -22.55 -2.68
N ASP A 123 13.12 -21.64 -2.93
CA ASP A 123 13.09 -20.31 -2.34
C ASP A 123 12.75 -20.37 -0.85
N HIS A 124 13.32 -19.43 -0.07
CA HIS A 124 12.91 -19.24 1.32
C HIS A 124 11.56 -18.52 1.39
N VAL A 125 10.55 -19.17 1.99
CA VAL A 125 9.20 -18.63 2.12
C VAL A 125 9.02 -17.97 3.49
N TYR A 126 8.97 -16.63 3.53
CA TYR A 126 8.71 -15.86 4.76
C TYR A 126 7.26 -15.94 5.25
N GLY A 127 6.32 -16.17 4.35
CA GLY A 127 4.90 -16.24 4.65
C GLY A 127 4.05 -16.51 3.41
N VAL A 128 2.78 -16.84 3.62
CA VAL A 128 1.83 -17.18 2.55
C VAL A 128 0.65 -16.24 2.59
N ILE A 129 0.39 -15.54 1.49
CA ILE A 129 -0.82 -14.74 1.29
C ILE A 129 -1.96 -15.70 0.96
N ARG A 130 -2.88 -15.91 1.91
CA ARG A 130 -4.01 -16.83 1.74
C ARG A 130 -5.12 -16.26 0.86
N ALA A 131 -5.36 -14.96 0.97
CA ALA A 131 -6.24 -14.21 0.10
C ALA A 131 -5.99 -12.70 0.26
N THR A 132 -6.44 -11.94 -0.73
CA THR A 132 -6.56 -10.48 -0.66
C THR A 132 -7.96 -10.06 -1.08
N ALA A 133 -8.42 -8.89 -0.65
CA ALA A 133 -9.67 -8.31 -1.08
C ALA A 133 -9.57 -6.78 -1.12
N GLU A 134 -10.37 -6.16 -1.98
CA GLU A 134 -10.47 -4.71 -2.15
C GLU A 134 -11.95 -4.32 -2.27
N ASN A 135 -12.35 -3.19 -1.67
CA ASN A 135 -13.65 -2.55 -1.89
C ASN A 135 -13.58 -1.04 -1.63
N HIS A 136 -14.69 -0.34 -1.85
CA HIS A 136 -14.82 1.09 -1.56
C HIS A 136 -15.85 1.35 -0.45
N GLY A 137 -15.62 2.39 0.35
CA GLY A 137 -16.50 2.79 1.45
C GLY A 137 -17.88 3.29 0.99
N GLY A 138 -18.02 3.63 -0.30
CA GLY A 138 -19.26 4.16 -0.87
C GLY A 138 -19.64 5.51 -0.26
N ARG A 139 -20.93 5.83 -0.25
CA ARG A 139 -21.45 7.04 0.39
C ARG A 139 -21.45 6.87 1.91
N SER A 140 -20.75 7.76 2.62
CA SER A 140 -20.74 7.85 4.09
C SER A 140 -21.01 9.30 4.53
N ASN A 141 -20.71 9.65 5.79
CA ASN A 141 -20.94 10.98 6.36
C ASN A 141 -20.08 12.08 5.71
N SER A 142 -18.94 11.71 5.10
CA SER A 142 -18.11 12.59 4.28
C SER A 142 -17.25 11.74 3.33
N LEU A 143 -16.64 12.35 2.31
CA LEU A 143 -15.76 11.63 1.39
C LEU A 143 -14.60 10.90 2.10
N THR A 144 -14.12 11.47 3.21
CA THR A 144 -12.97 10.96 3.98
C THR A 144 -13.38 10.14 5.21
N ALA A 145 -14.67 10.08 5.54
CA ALA A 145 -15.13 9.33 6.70
C ALA A 145 -15.13 7.82 6.42
N PRO A 146 -14.58 7.00 7.34
CA PRO A 146 -14.56 5.56 7.18
C PRO A 146 -15.98 4.99 7.20
N ASN A 147 -16.16 3.83 6.57
CA ASN A 147 -17.43 3.09 6.59
C ASN A 147 -17.24 1.72 7.26
N PRO A 148 -17.64 1.55 8.54
CA PRO A 148 -17.50 0.28 9.26
C PRO A 148 -18.22 -0.90 8.59
N LYS A 149 -19.36 -0.67 7.92
CA LYS A 149 -20.07 -1.73 7.20
C LYS A 149 -19.27 -2.22 5.99
N ALA A 150 -18.64 -1.30 5.26
CA ALA A 150 -17.79 -1.65 4.13
C ALA A 150 -16.51 -2.38 4.58
N GLN A 151 -15.89 -1.95 5.69
CA GLN A 151 -14.74 -2.64 6.28
C GLN A 151 -15.10 -4.06 6.75
N ALA A 152 -16.24 -4.23 7.42
CA ALA A 152 -16.71 -5.55 7.82
C ALA A 152 -16.99 -6.46 6.61
N ALA A 153 -17.58 -5.92 5.54
CA ALA A 153 -17.80 -6.67 4.30
C ALA A 153 -16.47 -7.06 3.63
N LEU A 154 -15.47 -6.18 3.64
CA LEU A 154 -14.13 -6.44 3.12
C LEU A 154 -13.46 -7.61 3.85
N ILE A 155 -13.48 -7.58 5.18
CA ILE A 155 -12.88 -8.62 6.03
C ILE A 155 -13.57 -9.97 5.79
N ARG A 156 -14.92 -9.99 5.76
CA ARG A 156 -15.67 -11.23 5.45
C ARG A 156 -15.32 -11.79 4.08
N ARG A 157 -15.18 -10.92 3.07
CA ARG A 157 -14.78 -11.34 1.72
C ARG A 157 -13.38 -11.95 1.72
N ALA A 158 -12.42 -11.33 2.42
CA ALA A 158 -11.06 -11.85 2.52
C ALA A 158 -11.03 -13.22 3.22
N TYR A 159 -11.75 -13.40 4.33
CA TYR A 159 -11.83 -14.69 5.02
C TYR A 159 -12.51 -15.78 4.19
N SER A 160 -13.60 -15.43 3.49
CA SER A 160 -14.28 -16.35 2.59
C SER A 160 -13.37 -16.77 1.42
N ALA A 161 -12.63 -15.83 0.83
CA ALA A 161 -11.69 -16.12 -0.25
C ALA A 161 -10.51 -16.98 0.23
N ALA A 162 -10.04 -16.77 1.46
CA ALA A 162 -8.98 -17.56 2.07
C ALA A 162 -9.41 -18.98 2.48
N GLY A 163 -10.72 -19.23 2.58
CA GLY A 163 -11.28 -20.48 3.08
C GLY A 163 -10.89 -20.77 4.53
N ILE A 164 -10.80 -19.74 5.38
CA ILE A 164 -10.44 -19.90 6.80
C ILE A 164 -11.62 -19.59 7.72
N ASP A 165 -11.64 -20.25 8.87
CA ASP A 165 -12.52 -19.88 9.99
C ASP A 165 -11.96 -18.63 10.67
N PRO A 166 -12.71 -17.52 10.80
CA PRO A 166 -12.23 -16.31 11.49
C PRO A 166 -11.68 -16.56 12.90
N ARG A 167 -12.13 -17.63 13.58
CA ARG A 167 -11.64 -18.02 14.92
C ARG A 167 -10.19 -18.50 14.93
N THR A 168 -9.62 -18.84 13.77
CA THR A 168 -8.20 -19.23 13.67
C THR A 168 -7.26 -18.03 13.50
N VAL A 169 -7.79 -16.81 13.38
CA VAL A 169 -6.97 -15.60 13.24
C VAL A 169 -6.43 -15.19 14.62
N GLY A 170 -5.13 -15.38 14.83
CA GLY A 170 -4.47 -15.04 16.10
C GLY A 170 -4.04 -13.58 16.25
N TYR A 171 -3.97 -12.83 15.15
CA TYR A 171 -3.49 -11.45 15.15
C TYR A 171 -4.13 -10.63 14.03
N ILE A 172 -4.37 -9.35 14.28
CA ILE A 172 -4.84 -8.37 13.30
C ILE A 172 -3.96 -7.13 13.40
N GLU A 173 -3.18 -6.87 12.35
CA GLU A 173 -2.54 -5.58 12.14
C GLU A 173 -3.60 -4.60 11.62
N THR A 174 -4.01 -3.64 12.45
CA THR A 174 -5.08 -2.70 12.06
C THR A 174 -4.53 -1.48 11.33
N HIS A 175 -5.35 -0.80 10.53
CA HIS A 175 -4.99 0.50 9.95
C HIS A 175 -4.64 1.54 11.02
N GLY A 176 -5.39 1.54 12.13
CA GLY A 176 -4.93 2.05 13.42
C GLY A 176 -4.36 3.48 13.43
N THR A 177 -4.99 4.45 12.77
CA THR A 177 -4.42 5.80 12.60
C THR A 177 -4.43 6.68 13.85
N GLY A 178 -5.00 6.23 14.97
CA GLY A 178 -5.09 7.06 16.19
C GLY A 178 -6.08 8.22 16.06
N THR A 179 -7.14 8.03 15.29
CA THR A 179 -8.26 8.97 15.11
C THR A 179 -9.46 8.60 16.01
N ARG A 180 -10.33 9.57 16.32
CA ARG A 180 -11.57 9.36 17.11
C ARG A 180 -12.72 8.83 16.26
#